data_AF-V3ZL23-F1
#
_entry.id   AF-V3ZL23-F1
#
_cell.length_a   1.000
_cell.length_b   1.000
_cell.length_c   1.000
_cell.angle_alpha   90.00
_cell.angle_beta   90.00
_cell.angle_gamma   90.00
#
_symmetry.space_group_name_H-M   'P 1'
#
loop_
_entity.id
_entity.type
_entity.pdbx_description
1 polymer ?
#
loop_
_entity_poly.entity_id
_entity_poly.type
_entity_poly.pdbx_seq_one_letter_code
_entity_poly.pdbx_strand_id
1 'polypeptide(L)'
;LRYEDISEKPIKATENLYEFLGLKISQNITDYIWNITSAGLPDNCVICTTRNNSVATAYKWRHLLEHSLVKIIDNTCSDVYKQMGYVPVKNIAEQRN
;
A
#
# COMPACT_ATOMS: atom_id res chain seq x y z
N LEU A 1 -5.15 10.24 2.98
CA LEU A 1 -5.27 8.78 2.82
C LEU A 1 -4.57 8.39 1.54
N ARG A 2 -3.53 7.57 1.62
CA ARG A 2 -2.76 7.07 0.47
C ARG A 2 -3.09 5.61 0.22
N TYR A 3 -2.71 5.11 -0.96
CA TYR A 3 -2.88 3.70 -1.31
C TYR A 3 -2.13 2.78 -0.32
N GLU A 4 -0.95 3.20 0.12
CA GLU A 4 -0.10 2.47 1.07
C GLU A 4 -0.75 2.39 2.46
N ASP A 5 -1.40 3.47 2.92
CA ASP A 5 -2.09 3.49 4.22
C ASP A 5 -3.22 2.44 4.27
N ILE A 6 -3.93 2.26 3.15
CA ILE A 6 -4.98 1.24 3.01
C ILE A 6 -4.35 -0.14 2.91
N SER A 7 -3.27 -0.29 2.13
CA SER A 7 -2.64 -1.58 1.88
C SER A 7 -1.93 -2.14 3.12
N GLU A 8 -1.35 -1.29 3.98
CA GLU A 8 -0.69 -1.72 5.22
C GLU A 8 -1.68 -2.17 6.30
N LYS A 9 -2.81 -1.47 6.43
CA LYS A 9 -3.78 -1.71 7.49
C LYS A 9 -5.21 -1.70 6.93
N PRO A 10 -5.55 -2.66 6.05
CA PRO A 10 -6.80 -2.62 5.28
C PRO A 10 -8.05 -2.65 6.15
N ILE A 11 -8.04 -3.44 7.23
CA ILE A 11 -9.13 -3.44 8.22
C ILE A 11 -9.26 -2.07 8.89
N LYS A 12 -8.15 -1.54 9.42
CA LYS A 12 -8.19 -0.27 10.16
C LYS A 12 -8.57 0.92 9.26
N ALA A 13 -8.08 0.93 8.02
CA ALA A 13 -8.46 1.93 7.04
C ALA A 13 -9.95 1.86 6.73
N THR A 14 -10.51 0.65 6.62
CA THR A 14 -11.96 0.44 6.41
C THR A 14 -12.76 0.92 7.62
N GLU A 15 -12.35 0.58 8.84
CA GLU A 15 -13.00 1.09 10.06
C GLU A 15 -13.05 2.62 10.10
N ASN A 16 -11.91 3.28 9.82
CA ASN A 16 -11.83 4.74 9.81
C ASN A 16 -12.73 5.35 8.72
N LEU A 17 -12.87 4.70 7.55
CA LEU A 17 -13.77 5.13 6.49
C LEU A 17 -15.24 5.02 6.91
N TYR A 18 -15.61 3.93 7.57
CA TYR A 18 -16.97 3.75 8.10
C TYR A 18 -17.29 4.79 9.18
N GLU A 19 -16.36 5.04 10.10
CA GLU A 19 -16.49 6.07 11.14
C GLU A 19 -16.65 7.47 10.53
N PHE A 20 -15.85 7.81 9.51
CA PHE A 20 -15.97 9.08 8.79
C PHE A 20 -17.36 9.28 8.17
N LEU A 21 -18.00 8.21 7.72
CA LEU A 21 -19.37 8.24 7.17
C LEU A 21 -20.47 8.15 8.23
N GLY A 22 -20.12 8.02 9.52
CA GLY A 22 -21.09 7.80 10.60
C GLY A 22 -21.73 6.41 10.58
N LEU A 23 -21.08 5.43 9.95
CA LEU A 23 -21.54 4.05 9.80
C LEU A 23 -20.87 3.11 10.80
N LYS A 24 -21.56 2.02 11.15
CA LYS A 24 -20.96 0.92 11.93
C LYS A 24 -20.46 -0.17 10.99
N ILE A 25 -19.19 -0.56 11.14
CA ILE A 25 -18.64 -1.71 10.41
C ILE A 25 -19.21 -3.01 10.96
N SER A 26 -19.50 -3.97 10.07
CA SER A 26 -19.96 -5.30 10.43
C SER A 26 -18.84 -6.32 10.28
N GLN A 27 -18.94 -7.45 11.00
CA GLN A 27 -17.96 -8.52 10.90
C GLN A 27 -17.82 -9.05 9.47
N ASN A 28 -18.93 -9.18 8.73
CA ASN A 28 -18.92 -9.61 7.34
C ASN A 28 -18.06 -8.73 6.44
N ILE A 29 -18.05 -7.41 6.68
CA ILE A 29 -17.21 -6.47 5.92
C ILE A 29 -15.74 -6.67 6.31
N THR A 30 -15.44 -6.77 7.60
CA THR A 30 -14.07 -7.03 8.08
C THR A 30 -13.52 -8.34 7.48
N ASP A 31 -14.30 -9.41 7.50
CA ASP A 31 -13.91 -10.71 6.94
C ASP A 31 -13.71 -10.63 5.43
N TYR A 32 -14.59 -9.94 4.72
CA TYR A 32 -14.45 -9.71 3.28
C TYR A 32 -13.15 -8.95 2.95
N ILE A 33 -12.88 -7.85 3.65
CA ILE A 33 -11.66 -7.06 3.44
C ILE A 33 -10.43 -7.91 3.72
N TRP A 34 -10.38 -8.62 4.85
CA TRP A 34 -9.26 -9.52 5.17
C TRP A 34 -9.04 -10.57 4.06
N ASN A 35 -10.12 -11.18 3.57
CA ASN A 35 -10.06 -12.17 2.49
C ASN A 35 -9.45 -11.62 1.21
N ILE A 36 -9.78 -10.38 0.83
CA ILE A 36 -9.29 -9.80 -0.42
C ILE A 36 -7.94 -9.09 -0.31
N THR A 37 -7.43 -8.82 0.90
CA THR A 37 -6.16 -8.07 1.08
C THR A 37 -5.04 -8.83 1.78
N SER A 38 -5.36 -9.87 2.54
CA SER A 38 -4.44 -10.43 3.55
C SER A 38 -4.49 -11.95 3.70
N ALA A 39 -5.53 -12.63 3.20
CA ALA A 39 -5.71 -14.07 3.39
C ALA A 39 -4.71 -14.97 2.65
N GLY A 40 -3.78 -14.41 1.86
CA GLY A 40 -2.79 -15.21 1.13
C GLY A 40 -3.36 -16.02 -0.03
N LEU A 41 -4.63 -15.81 -0.40
CA LEU A 41 -5.28 -16.53 -1.49
C LEU A 41 -4.53 -16.24 -2.81
N PRO A 42 -4.17 -17.27 -3.60
CA PRO A 42 -3.47 -17.09 -4.86
C PRO A 42 -4.26 -16.15 -5.77
N ASP A 43 -3.60 -15.09 -6.24
CA ASP A 43 -4.14 -14.21 -7.25
C ASP A 43 -3.26 -14.29 -8.49
N ASN A 44 -3.76 -14.97 -9.52
CA ASN A 44 -3.12 -15.07 -10.83
C ASN A 44 -3.61 -13.96 -11.79
N CYS A 45 -4.46 -13.05 -11.31
CA CYS A 45 -5.09 -12.04 -12.13
C CYS A 45 -4.36 -10.69 -12.02
N VAL A 46 -3.84 -10.22 -13.16
CA VAL A 46 -3.04 -8.98 -13.22
C VAL A 46 -3.86 -7.74 -12.86
N ILE A 47 -5.15 -7.71 -13.21
CA ILE A 47 -6.02 -6.52 -13.08
C ILE A 47 -7.08 -6.65 -11.98
N CYS A 48 -7.09 -7.75 -11.22
CA CYS A 48 -8.09 -7.97 -10.18
C CYS A 48 -7.80 -7.09 -8.96
N THR A 49 -8.77 -7.00 -8.04
CA THR A 49 -8.65 -6.21 -6.81
C THR A 49 -8.25 -7.04 -5.60
N THR A 50 -8.40 -8.36 -5.66
CA THR A 50 -7.93 -9.30 -4.65
C THR A 50 -6.41 -9.35 -4.66
N ARG A 51 -5.74 -9.28 -3.52
CA ARG A 51 -4.30 -9.47 -3.39
C ARG A 51 -4.02 -10.44 -2.25
N ASN A 52 -3.18 -11.44 -2.54
CA ASN A 52 -2.68 -12.39 -1.56
C ASN A 52 -2.05 -11.68 -0.35
N ASN A 53 -1.28 -10.62 -0.61
CA ASN A 53 -0.68 -9.74 0.37
C ASN A 53 -0.61 -8.32 -0.21
N SER A 54 -1.54 -7.48 0.25
CA SER A 54 -1.64 -6.07 -0.15
C SER A 54 -0.36 -5.26 0.16
N VAL A 55 0.29 -5.52 1.30
CA VAL A 55 1.56 -4.87 1.68
C VAL A 55 2.67 -5.20 0.68
N ALA A 56 2.87 -6.49 0.41
CA ALA A 56 3.89 -6.95 -0.53
C ALA A 56 3.62 -6.42 -1.95
N THR A 57 2.36 -6.25 -2.31
CA THR A 57 1.95 -5.67 -3.60
C THR A 57 2.31 -4.18 -3.66
N ALA A 58 1.91 -3.40 -2.64
CA ALA A 58 2.16 -1.95 -2.60
C ALA A 58 3.66 -1.61 -2.59
N TYR A 59 4.45 -2.41 -1.89
CA TYR A 59 5.89 -2.20 -1.79
C TYR A 59 6.73 -3.03 -2.76
N LYS A 60 6.12 -3.72 -3.74
CA LYS A 60 6.86 -4.58 -4.69
C LYS A 60 7.98 -3.83 -5.43
N TRP A 61 7.75 -2.56 -5.77
CA TRP A 61 8.73 -1.70 -6.45
C TRP A 61 10.04 -1.57 -5.66
N ARG A 62 9.97 -1.65 -4.33
CA ARG A 62 11.12 -1.57 -3.43
C ARG A 62 12.16 -2.62 -3.74
N HIS A 63 11.76 -3.81 -4.19
CA HIS A 63 12.65 -4.92 -4.57
C HIS A 63 12.86 -5.07 -6.08
N LEU A 64 11.92 -4.60 -6.91
CA LEU A 64 12.01 -4.72 -8.37
C LEU A 64 12.90 -3.65 -9.01
N LEU A 65 12.88 -2.42 -8.49
CA LEU A 65 13.61 -1.33 -9.11
C LEU A 65 15.07 -1.29 -8.63
N GLU A 66 15.97 -0.94 -9.54
CA GLU A 66 17.37 -0.67 -9.23
C GLU A 66 17.49 0.62 -8.41
N HIS A 67 18.45 0.66 -7.49
CA HIS A 67 18.61 1.81 -6.59
C HIS A 67 18.93 3.10 -7.34
N SER A 68 19.71 3.02 -8.42
CA SER A 68 20.03 4.16 -9.28
C SER A 68 18.77 4.77 -9.91
N LEU A 69 17.83 3.94 -10.38
CA LEU A 69 16.56 4.39 -10.93
C LEU A 69 15.71 5.07 -9.85
N VAL A 70 15.65 4.49 -8.65
CA VAL A 70 14.92 5.09 -7.52
C VAL A 70 15.50 6.47 -7.16
N LYS A 71 16.83 6.63 -7.12
CA LYS A 71 17.45 7.95 -6.88
C LYS A 71 17.10 8.99 -7.95
N ILE A 72 16.99 8.58 -9.21
CA ILE A 72 16.54 9.47 -10.30
C ILE A 72 15.10 9.93 -10.04
N ILE A 73 14.20 9.00 -9.67
CA ILE A 73 12.80 9.31 -9.36
C ILE A 73 12.71 10.25 -8.16
N ASP A 74 13.40 9.93 -7.05
CA ASP A 74 13.43 10.75 -5.84
C ASP A 74 13.86 12.20 -6.11
N ASN A 75 14.89 12.38 -6.94
CA ASN A 75 15.38 13.71 -7.30
C ASN A 75 14.39 14.45 -8.20
N THR A 76 13.89 13.76 -9.25
CA THR A 76 12.99 14.33 -10.25
C THR A 76 11.63 14.72 -9.63
N CYS A 77 11.13 13.92 -8.71
CA CYS A 77 9.83 14.08 -8.08
C CYS A 77 9.88 14.81 -6.73
N SER A 78 11.00 15.46 -6.39
CA SER A 78 11.22 16.06 -5.06
C SER A 78 10.13 17.06 -4.64
N ASP A 79 9.65 17.90 -5.56
CA ASP A 79 8.55 18.83 -5.31
C ASP A 79 7.22 18.12 -5.02
N VAL A 80 6.92 17.05 -5.76
CA VAL A 80 5.71 16.23 -5.56
C VAL A 80 5.79 15.48 -4.24
N TYR A 81 6.94 14.92 -3.91
CA TYR A 81 7.17 14.23 -2.65
C TYR A 81 6.91 15.15 -1.46
N LYS A 82 7.39 16.41 -1.53
CA LYS A 82 7.15 17.41 -0.48
C LYS A 82 5.67 17.74 -0.33
N GLN A 83 4.93 17.86 -1.43
CA GLN A 83 3.48 18.14 -1.39
C GLN A 83 2.66 16.96 -0.87
N MET A 84 3.08 15.73 -1.20
CA MET A 84 2.33 14.51 -0.89
C MET A 84 2.80 13.80 0.40
N GLY A 85 3.90 14.26 1.01
CA GLY A 85 4.48 13.67 2.22
C GLY A 85 5.28 12.37 1.99
N TYR A 86 5.82 12.16 0.78
CA TYR A 86 6.71 11.04 0.50
C TYR A 86 8.16 11.35 0.89
N VAL A 87 8.89 10.32 1.34
CA VAL A 87 10.27 10.45 1.81
C VAL A 87 11.21 9.72 0.84
N PRO A 88 12.22 10.41 0.29
CA PRO A 88 13.26 9.79 -0.55
C PRO A 88 14.06 8.72 0.19
N VAL A 89 14.48 7.67 -0.51
CA VAL A 89 15.36 6.64 0.07
C VAL A 89 16.80 7.16 0.17
N LYS A 90 17.45 6.90 1.31
CA LYS A 90 18.83 7.33 1.57
C LYS A 90 19.85 6.32 1.07
N ASN A 91 19.54 5.03 1.19
CA ASN A 91 20.44 3.93 0.82
C ASN A 91 19.66 2.68 0.40
N ILE A 92 20.39 1.68 -0.09
CA ILE A 92 19.82 0.40 -0.56
C ILE A 92 19.10 -0.35 0.57
N ALA A 93 19.64 -0.33 1.80
CA ALA A 93 19.03 -1.03 2.92
C ALA A 93 17.65 -0.44 3.25
N GLU A 94 17.52 0.89 3.27
CA GLU A 94 16.23 1.56 3.43
C GLU A 94 15.28 1.23 2.28
N GLN A 95 15.76 1.23 1.03
CA GLN A 95 14.93 0.86 -0.10
C GLN A 95 14.40 -0.57 0.04
N ARG A 96 15.22 -1.55 0.44
CA ARG A 96 14.84 -2.97 0.50
C ARG A 96 14.19 -3.39 1.83
N ASN A 97 13.92 -2.46 2.75
CA ASN A 97 13.20 -2.72 3.99
C ASN A 97 11.71 -2.97 3.75
#